data_AF-A0A8I2FU51-F1
#
_entry.id   AF-A0A8I2FU51-F1
#
_cell.length_a   1.000
_cell.length_b   1.000
_cell.length_c   1.000
_cell.angle_alpha   90.00
_cell.angle_beta   90.00
_cell.angle_gamma   90.00
#
_symmetry.space_group_name_H-M   'P 1'
#
loop_
_entity.id
_entity.type
_entity.pdbx_description
1 polymer ?
#
loop_
_entity_poly.entity_id
_entity_poly.type
_entity_poly.pdbx_seq_one_letter_code
_entity_poly.pdbx_strand_id
1 'polypeptide(L)' 'MNEKWVVDASSLIILGKLSLLHLLTHLSDELIIPEGVAGEVLIVNE' A
#
# COMPACT_ATOMS: atom_id res chain seq x y z
N MET A 1 -12.82 -7.53 14.16
CA MET A 1 -11.40 -7.90 14.21
C MET A 1 -10.67 -6.70 13.64
N ASN A 2 -9.77 -6.05 14.39
CA ASN A 2 -8.96 -4.97 13.82
C ASN A 2 -7.98 -5.61 12.85
N GLU A 3 -8.23 -5.49 11.55
CA GLU A 3 -7.39 -6.15 10.56
C GLU A 3 -6.16 -5.28 10.28
N LYS A 4 -5.03 -5.73 10.80
CA LYS A 4 -3.71 -5.13 10.58
C LYS A 4 -3.09 -5.75 9.34
N TRP A 5 -2.93 -4.96 8.29
CA TRP A 5 -2.43 -5.43 7.00
C TRP A 5 -1.00 -4.95 6.77
N VAL A 6 -0.09 -5.87 6.47
CA VAL A 6 1.25 -5.55 5.96
C VAL A 6 1.16 -5.59 4.44
N VAL A 7 1.47 -4.47 3.80
CA VAL A 7 1.29 -4.33 2.36
C VAL A 7 2.63 -4.37 1.64
N ASP A 8 2.67 -5.14 0.56
CA ASP A 8 3.82 -5.22 -0.33
C ASP A 8 3.80 -4.11 -1.41
N ALA A 9 4.94 -3.88 -2.06
CA ALA A 9 5.07 -2.83 -3.07
C ALA A 9 4.17 -3.05 -4.29
N SER A 10 3.98 -4.30 -4.73
CA SER A 10 3.19 -4.60 -5.94
C SER A 10 1.72 -4.22 -5.75
N SER A 11 1.18 -4.48 -4.56
CA SER A 11 -0.18 -4.07 -4.17
C SER A 11 -0.34 -2.55 -4.20
N LEU A 12 0.62 -1.79 -3.66
CA LEU A 12 0.61 -0.33 -3.68
C LEU A 12 0.76 0.23 -5.10
N ILE A 13 1.65 -0.33 -5.92
CA ILE A 13 1.88 0.12 -7.30
C ILE A 13 0.63 -0.09 -8.16
N ILE A 14 0.01 -1.28 -8.10
CA ILE A 14 -1.17 -1.59 -8.91
C ILE A 14 -2.36 -0.73 -8.48
N LEU A 15 -2.64 -0.64 -7.18
CA LEU A 15 -3.74 0.18 -6.67
C LEU A 15 -3.50 1.67 -6.90
N GLY A 16 -2.25 2.14 -6.80
CA GLY A 16 -1.86 3.50 -7.14
C GLY A 16 -2.15 3.85 -8.61
N LYS A 17 -1.74 2.98 -9.55
CA LYS A 17 -2.01 3.14 -10.99
C LYS A 17 -3.51 3.17 -11.32
N LEU A 18 -4.33 2.51 -10.50
CA LEU A 18 -5.79 2.49 -10.64
C LEU A 18 -6.50 3.60 -9.85
N SER A 19 -5.77 4.45 -9.10
CA SER A 19 -6.34 5.44 -8.17
C SER A 19 -7.24 4.83 -7.08
N LEU A 20 -6.94 3.60 -6.67
CA LEU A 20 -7.72 2.80 -5.72
C LEU A 20 -7.06 2.63 -4.34
N LEU A 21 -6.01 3.39 -4.02
CA LEU A 21 -5.31 3.29 -2.71
C LEU A 21 -6.24 3.51 -1.51
N HIS A 22 -7.31 4.30 -1.67
CA HIS A 22 -8.33 4.52 -0.64
C HIS A 22 -9.02 3.22 -0.19
N LEU A 23 -9.07 2.19 -1.04
CA LEU A 23 -9.65 0.89 -0.66
C LEU A 23 -8.87 0.23 0.47
N LEU A 24 -7.55 0.39 0.52
CA LEU A 24 -6.72 -0.18 1.59
C LEU A 24 -7.15 0.36 2.96
N THR A 25 -7.46 1.65 3.04
CA THR A 25 -7.93 2.29 4.29
C THR A 25 -9.38 1.96 4.64
N HIS A 26 -10.16 1.38 3.73
CA HIS A 26 -11.51 0.89 4.00
C HIS A 26 -11.54 -0.58 4.42
N LEU A 27 -10.53 -1.35 4.03
CA LEU A 27 -10.45 -2.79 4.25
C LEU A 27 -9.61 -3.16 5.47
N SER A 28 -8.79 -2.23 5.98
CA SER A 28 -7.93 -2.45 7.15
C SER A 28 -8.03 -1.29 8.13
N ASP A 29 -8.00 -1.62 9.42
CA ASP A 29 -7.96 -0.62 10.50
C ASP A 29 -6.55 -0.08 10.72
N GLU A 30 -5.52 -0.87 10.38
CA GLU A 30 -4.12 -0.48 10.45
C GLU A 30 -3.35 -1.00 9.24
N LEU A 31 -2.70 -0.08 8.52
CA LEU A 31 -1.80 -0.37 7.41
C LEU A 31 -0.35 -0.23 7.86
N ILE A 32 0.44 -1.30 7.69
CA ILE A 32 1.89 -1.24 7.82
C ILE A 32 2.51 -1.25 6.44
N ILE A 33 3.32 -0.23 6.17
CA ILE A 33 4.17 -0.14 4.98
C ILE A 33 5.62 -0.27 5.45
N PRO A 34 6.32 -1.38 5.15
CA PRO A 34 7.74 -1.51 5.45
C PRO A 34 8.56 -0.43 4.73
N GLU A 35 9.66 0.01 5.35
CA GLU A 35 10.51 1.07 4.79
C GLU A 35 11.05 0.71 3.39
N GLY A 36 11.48 -0.55 3.18
CA GLY A 36 11.93 -1.02 1.86
C GLY A 36 10.85 -0.94 0.79
N VAL A 37 9.58 -1.22 1.17
CA VAL A 37 8.43 -1.10 0.26
C VAL A 37 8.16 0.36 -0.10
N ALA A 38 8.27 1.28 0.85
CA ALA A 38 8.12 2.72 0.58
C ALA A 38 9.19 3.21 -0.41
N GLY A 39 10.43 2.75 -0.27
CA GLY A 39 11.52 3.05 -1.21
C GLY A 39 11.24 2.56 -2.64
N GLU A 40 10.77 1.31 -2.78
CA GLU A 40 10.41 0.75 -4.10
C GLU A 40 9.31 1.54 -4.81
N VAL A 41 8.26 1.96 -4.07
CA VAL A 41 7.14 2.71 -4.65
C VAL A 41 7.58 4.09 -5.13
N LEU A 42 8.47 4.78 -4.42
CA LEU A 42 8.97 6.09 -4.83
C LEU A 42 9.78 6.02 -6.13
N ILE A 43 10.63 5.01 -6.29
CA ILE A 43 11.45 4.82 -7.50
C ILE A 43 10.60 4.54 -8.74
N VAL A 44 9.47 3.83 -8.60
CA VAL A 44 8.62 3.43 -9.73
C VAL A 44 7.76 4.59 -10.27
N ASN A 45 7.61 5.68 -9.52
CA ASN A 45 6.75 6.82 -9.88
C ASN A 45 7.52 8.10 -10.29
N GLU A 46 8.85 8.02 -10.45
CA GLU A 46 9.66 9.00 -11.21
C GLU A 46 9.59 8.76 -12.72
#